data_AF-A0A367Z473-F1
#
_entry.id   AF-A0A367Z473-F1
#
_cell.length_a   1.000
_cell.length_b   1.000
_cell.length_c   1.000
_cell.angle_alpha   90.00
_cell.angle_beta   90.00
_cell.angle_gamma   90.00
#
_symmetry.space_group_name_H-M   'P 1'
#
loop_
_entity.id
_entity.type
_entity.pdbx_description
1 polymer ?
#
loop_
_entity_poly.entity_id
_entity_poly.type
_entity_poly.pdbx_seq_one_letter_code
_entity_poly.pdbx_strand_id
1 'polypeptide(L)'
;MNTLIVKFYLWGKRSGILIAVGLLAALIAACGPDKTIGYQGRLTDSAGNPINGNVSVTFRLWTHPTSTNSTDKIFEKTETINVVNGLFNYEIGSGVVDAYNLAGLDPAVFAQPLWLELVVAGQTLSPRQKLLGAPYAMTLPGGAVIGSGHEGDGYTGSGDTDTTDINYGALTVVGGNGGTALVLGVVGGTTPGDIIRGCSGSFSNSRTCQDPEFRVEKDGDVRADGGYFTPAADFAEMIAVDLSKGPVEAGDVLIISPDIDRAVALSSEPYSTAIAGVYSTNPGFVGGGGGAETEAPEGKVPVAIVGIVPVKVSAENGPIQRGDLLTSASLPGHAMKATEYVPGAILGKAMGELESGTGVILVLLLLK
;
A
#
# COMPACT_ATOMS: atom_id res chain seq x y z
N MET A 1 -29.65 2.78 36.39
CA MET A 1 -30.04 4.19 36.48
C MET A 1 -28.93 4.93 37.19
N ASN A 2 -28.32 5.87 36.46
CA ASN A 2 -27.51 7.04 36.81
C ASN A 2 -26.54 6.98 38.00
N THR A 3 -25.22 7.18 37.83
CA THR A 3 -24.41 8.35 37.38
C THR A 3 -23.73 8.99 38.59
N LEU A 4 -22.42 9.22 38.44
CA LEU A 4 -21.52 9.99 39.29
C LEU A 4 -22.11 11.32 39.80
N ILE A 5 -21.50 11.90 40.85
CA ILE A 5 -20.83 13.22 40.77
C ILE A 5 -19.93 13.42 41.99
N VAL A 6 -18.65 13.71 41.71
CA VAL A 6 -17.67 14.25 42.65
C VAL A 6 -17.87 15.77 42.71
N LYS A 7 -18.01 16.33 43.91
CA LYS A 7 -17.93 17.78 44.15
C LYS A 7 -16.71 18.08 45.03
N PHE A 8 -15.74 18.80 44.46
CA PHE A 8 -14.72 19.51 45.22
C PHE A 8 -15.32 20.83 45.73
N TYR A 9 -15.15 21.11 47.03
CA TYR A 9 -15.44 22.42 47.62
C TYR A 9 -14.15 22.98 48.23
N LEU A 10 -13.72 24.15 47.74
CA LEU A 10 -12.61 24.92 48.28
C LEU A 10 -13.09 25.80 49.44
N TRP A 11 -12.24 25.87 50.47
CA TRP A 11 -12.48 26.55 51.73
C TRP A 11 -12.21 28.05 51.59
N GLY A 12 -13.14 28.90 52.02
CA GLY A 12 -12.98 30.36 51.96
C GLY A 12 -12.48 30.96 53.26
N LYS A 13 -11.61 32.00 53.16
CA LYS A 13 -11.66 33.20 54.02
C LYS A 13 -10.82 34.37 53.47
N ARG A 14 -11.56 35.38 53.00
CA ARG A 14 -11.41 36.86 53.11
C ARG A 14 -10.25 37.65 52.45
N SER A 15 -10.67 38.44 51.45
CA SER A 15 -10.51 39.91 51.23
C SER A 15 -9.22 40.53 50.64
N GLY A 16 -9.38 41.19 49.48
CA GLY A 16 -8.54 42.29 48.92
C GLY A 16 -7.81 41.95 47.59
N ILE A 17 -8.37 42.19 46.40
CA ILE A 17 -8.29 43.40 45.52
C ILE A 17 -6.98 43.55 44.67
N LEU A 18 -7.14 43.32 43.35
CA LEU A 18 -6.61 43.99 42.12
C LEU A 18 -5.18 43.76 41.51
N ILE A 19 -5.20 43.24 40.25
CA ILE A 19 -4.66 43.77 38.94
C ILE A 19 -3.22 43.46 38.40
N ALA A 20 -3.22 43.08 37.09
CA ALA A 20 -2.22 43.21 35.97
C ALA A 20 -0.96 42.31 35.90
N VAL A 21 -0.85 41.37 34.95
CA VAL A 21 -0.35 41.45 33.52
C VAL A 21 1.18 41.55 33.37
N GLY A 22 1.79 40.54 32.73
CA GLY A 22 3.15 40.56 32.19
C GLY A 22 3.51 39.26 31.43
N LEU A 23 3.77 39.38 30.12
CA LEU A 23 4.15 38.30 29.18
C LEU A 23 5.43 37.54 29.60
N LEU A 24 5.49 36.24 29.29
CA LEU A 24 6.73 35.57 28.91
C LEU A 24 6.46 34.49 27.85
N ALA A 25 7.00 34.70 26.65
CA ALA A 25 7.01 33.72 25.57
C ALA A 25 8.04 32.64 25.89
N ALA A 26 7.69 31.36 25.68
CA ALA A 26 8.62 30.24 25.72
C ALA A 26 8.48 29.41 24.44
N LEU A 27 9.64 29.13 23.85
CA LEU A 27 9.84 28.41 22.59
C LEU A 27 9.13 27.05 22.59
N ILE A 28 8.41 26.76 21.51
CA ILE A 28 7.89 25.43 21.23
C ILE A 28 9.00 24.67 20.49
N ALA A 29 9.83 23.93 21.21
CA ALA A 29 10.47 22.77 20.61
C ALA A 29 9.35 21.78 20.29
N ALA A 30 9.24 21.38 19.02
CA ALA A 30 8.34 20.31 18.63
C ALA A 30 8.86 19.02 19.26
N CYS A 31 8.41 18.73 20.49
CA CYS A 31 8.66 17.48 21.17
C CYS A 31 7.92 16.40 20.39
N GLY A 32 8.65 15.55 19.67
CA GLY A 32 8.09 14.29 19.18
C GLY A 32 7.55 13.46 20.36
N PRO A 33 6.67 12.49 20.10
CA PRO A 33 6.17 11.63 21.18
C PRO A 33 7.37 10.96 21.87
N ASP A 34 7.38 11.02 23.20
CA ASP A 34 8.40 10.38 24.03
C ASP A 34 8.46 8.88 23.72
N LYS A 35 9.63 8.39 23.28
CA LYS A 35 9.88 6.99 22.90
C LYS A 35 10.27 6.13 24.11
N THR A 36 9.75 6.46 25.28
CA THR A 36 10.01 5.74 26.54
C THR A 36 8.72 5.19 27.14
N ILE A 37 8.85 4.14 27.96
CA ILE A 37 7.74 3.54 28.71
C ILE A 37 7.91 3.90 30.18
N GLY A 38 6.94 4.64 30.73
CA GLY A 38 6.84 4.82 32.18
C GLY A 38 6.51 3.49 32.87
N TYR A 39 7.34 3.09 33.83
CA TYR A 39 7.15 1.90 34.65
C TYR A 39 7.21 2.27 36.13
N GLN A 40 6.25 1.76 36.90
CA GLN A 40 6.20 1.93 38.35
C GLN A 40 6.22 0.57 39.02
N GLY A 41 7.04 0.41 40.05
CA GLY A 41 7.17 -0.85 40.77
C GLY A 41 7.27 -0.65 42.27
N ARG A 42 6.95 -1.71 43.01
CA ARG A 42 7.21 -1.82 44.44
C ARG A 42 8.17 -2.98 44.71
N LEU A 43 9.30 -2.69 45.33
CA LEU A 43 10.29 -3.67 45.78
C LEU A 43 10.14 -3.92 47.28
N THR A 44 10.05 -5.18 47.64
CA THR A 44 10.08 -5.64 49.01
C THR A 44 11.15 -6.71 49.19
N ASP A 45 11.66 -6.84 50.41
CA ASP A 45 12.43 -8.02 50.78
C ASP A 45 11.50 -9.26 50.90
N SER A 46 12.09 -10.40 51.25
CA SER A 46 11.35 -11.66 51.45
C SER A 46 10.39 -11.63 52.64
N ALA A 47 10.54 -10.65 53.55
CA ALA A 47 9.63 -10.42 54.67
C ALA A 47 8.54 -9.39 54.34
N GLY A 48 8.50 -8.86 53.11
CA GLY A 48 7.53 -7.86 52.67
C GLY A 48 7.86 -6.43 53.08
N ASN A 49 9.03 -6.19 53.69
CA ASN A 49 9.46 -4.85 54.04
C ASN A 49 9.90 -4.08 52.80
N PRO A 50 9.52 -2.80 52.68
CA PRO A 50 9.93 -1.97 51.56
C PRO A 50 11.46 -1.83 51.50
N ILE A 51 12.02 -2.10 50.32
CA ILE A 51 13.44 -1.84 50.04
C ILE A 51 13.62 -0.33 49.85
N ASN A 52 14.69 0.23 50.40
CA ASN A 52 15.03 1.65 50.28
C ASN A 52 16.47 1.83 49.83
N GLY A 53 16.73 2.93 49.13
CA GLY A 53 18.05 3.27 48.62
C GLY A 53 18.24 2.88 47.16
N ASN A 54 19.50 2.89 46.73
CA ASN A 54 19.84 2.67 45.33
C ASN A 54 19.91 1.17 45.03
N VAL A 55 19.06 0.72 44.12
CA VAL A 55 18.95 -0.68 43.71
C VAL A 55 19.28 -0.78 42.23
N SER A 56 20.17 -1.72 41.89
CA SER A 56 20.43 -2.07 40.49
C SER A 56 19.26 -2.88 39.95
N VAL A 57 18.62 -2.38 38.90
CA VAL A 57 17.50 -3.02 38.23
C VAL A 57 17.82 -3.13 36.74
N THR A 58 17.72 -4.34 36.20
CA THR A 58 17.78 -4.60 34.77
C THR A 58 16.37 -4.77 34.24
N PHE A 59 16.00 -3.96 33.25
CA PHE A 59 14.78 -4.09 32.48
C PHE A 59 15.06 -4.88 31.22
N ARG A 60 14.25 -5.89 30.93
CA ARG A 60 14.32 -6.67 29.70
C ARG A 60 12.95 -6.73 29.04
N LEU A 61 12.90 -6.48 27.74
CA LEU A 61 11.70 -6.74 26.95
C LEU A 61 11.88 -8.05 26.18
N TRP A 62 10.88 -8.90 26.28
CA TRP A 62 10.84 -10.21 25.63
C TRP A 62 9.63 -10.33 24.71
N THR A 63 9.80 -10.99 23.57
CA THR A 63 8.72 -11.32 22.62
C THR A 63 7.92 -12.57 23.02
N HIS A 64 8.33 -13.25 24.10
CA HIS A 64 7.66 -14.44 24.60
C HIS A 64 7.64 -14.45 26.15
N PRO A 65 6.60 -14.98 26.81
CA PRO A 65 6.49 -15.00 28.27
C PRO A 65 7.57 -15.83 28.99
N THR A 66 8.17 -16.81 28.30
CA THR A 66 9.06 -17.82 28.92
C THR A 66 10.32 -18.18 28.12
N SER A 67 10.54 -17.56 26.94
CA SER A 67 11.71 -17.92 26.12
C SER A 67 13.02 -17.60 26.82
N THR A 68 14.02 -18.45 26.61
CA THR A 68 15.41 -18.27 27.05
C THR A 68 16.36 -17.93 25.89
N ASN A 69 15.85 -17.89 24.65
CA ASN A 69 16.64 -17.53 23.48
C ASN A 69 17.02 -16.05 23.53
N SER A 70 18.30 -15.73 23.34
CA SER A 70 18.77 -14.34 23.37
C SER A 70 18.13 -13.46 22.30
N THR A 71 17.71 -14.04 21.17
CA THR A 71 17.02 -13.35 20.06
C THR A 71 15.62 -12.87 20.44
N ASP A 72 14.99 -13.51 21.41
CA ASP A 72 13.65 -13.13 21.89
C ASP A 72 13.72 -12.01 22.94
N LYS A 73 14.93 -11.65 23.39
CA LYS A 73 15.21 -10.51 24.26
C LYS A 73 15.66 -9.33 23.41
N ILE A 74 14.73 -8.42 23.16
CA ILE A 74 14.90 -7.31 22.22
C ILE A 74 15.37 -6.01 22.88
N PHE A 75 15.40 -5.97 24.21
CA PHE A 75 15.89 -4.85 24.98
C PHE A 75 16.49 -5.34 26.29
N GLU A 76 17.61 -4.75 26.71
CA GLU A 76 18.18 -4.92 28.04
C GLU A 76 18.88 -3.63 28.47
N LYS A 77 18.52 -3.11 29.64
CA LYS A 77 19.26 -2.00 30.27
C LYS A 77 19.28 -2.17 31.78
N THR A 78 20.48 -2.07 32.35
CA THR A 78 20.69 -2.00 33.79
C THR A 78 20.83 -0.56 34.21
N GLU A 79 20.08 -0.16 35.22
CA GLU A 79 20.13 1.18 35.79
C GLU A 79 20.12 1.12 37.32
N THR A 80 20.76 2.11 37.94
CA THR A 80 20.68 2.26 39.39
C THR A 80 19.50 3.15 39.74
N ILE A 81 18.44 2.54 40.29
CA ILE A 81 17.19 3.22 40.59
C ILE A 81 17.14 3.56 42.07
N ASN A 82 16.78 4.80 42.39
CA ASN A 82 16.48 5.17 43.76
C ASN A 82 15.08 4.68 44.15
N VAL A 83 15.03 3.88 45.22
CA VAL A 83 13.79 3.28 45.73
C VAL A 83 13.46 3.94 47.06
N VAL A 84 12.23 4.45 47.18
CA VAL A 84 11.74 5.13 48.38
C VAL A 84 10.46 4.47 48.83
N ASN A 85 10.45 3.99 50.07
CA ASN A 85 9.38 3.19 50.65
C ASN A 85 8.98 2.00 49.76
N GLY A 86 9.97 1.35 49.15
CA GLY A 86 9.77 0.26 48.20
C GLY A 86 9.33 0.74 46.82
N LEU A 87 8.89 1.98 46.64
CA LEU A 87 8.38 2.46 45.35
C LEU A 87 9.51 3.01 44.49
N PHE A 88 9.41 2.75 43.18
CA PHE A 88 10.23 3.39 42.18
C PHE A 88 9.43 3.67 40.90
N ASN A 89 9.87 4.72 40.20
CA ASN A 89 9.41 5.06 38.86
C ASN A 89 10.63 5.07 37.94
N TYR A 90 10.48 4.54 36.74
CA TYR A 90 11.53 4.53 35.74
C TYR A 90 10.98 4.67 34.33
N GLU A 91 11.70 5.39 33.50
CA GLU A 91 11.41 5.56 32.08
C GLU A 91 12.24 4.54 31.29
N ILE A 92 11.64 3.40 30.96
CA ILE A 92 12.27 2.36 30.16
C ILE A 92 12.51 2.94 28.76
N GLY A 93 13.78 2.98 28.33
CA GLY A 93 14.20 3.65 27.10
C GLY A 93 14.91 5.00 27.34
N SER A 94 14.86 5.55 28.55
CA SER A 94 15.56 6.80 28.86
C SER A 94 17.08 6.61 28.75
N GLY A 95 17.77 7.58 28.12
CA GLY A 95 19.20 7.49 27.84
C GLY A 95 19.59 6.28 26.97
N VAL A 96 18.66 5.76 26.17
CA VAL A 96 18.91 4.81 25.09
C VAL A 96 18.94 5.59 23.79
N VAL A 97 19.81 5.18 22.90
CA VAL A 97 19.84 5.66 21.53
C VAL A 97 19.53 4.44 20.65
N ASP A 98 18.52 4.55 19.79
CA ASP A 98 18.14 3.47 18.89
C ASP A 98 19.18 3.25 17.78
N ALA A 99 18.96 2.25 16.94
CA ALA A 99 19.86 1.91 15.84
C ALA A 99 20.07 3.06 14.83
N TYR A 100 19.20 4.07 14.87
CA TYR A 100 19.16 5.22 13.97
C TYR A 100 19.64 6.50 14.65
N ASN A 101 20.36 6.39 15.78
CA ASN A 101 20.90 7.51 16.53
C ASN A 101 19.84 8.48 17.09
N LEU A 102 18.61 7.99 17.35
CA LEU A 102 17.53 8.77 17.96
C LEU A 102 17.35 8.39 19.43
N ALA A 103 16.98 9.36 20.27
CA ALA A 103 16.74 9.11 21.68
C ALA A 103 15.48 8.24 21.90
N GLY A 104 15.62 7.19 22.70
CA GLY A 104 14.55 6.29 23.14
C GLY A 104 14.57 4.90 22.48
N LEU A 105 13.46 4.16 22.62
CA LEU A 105 13.28 2.83 22.02
C LEU A 105 12.71 2.96 20.60
N ASP A 106 13.11 2.07 19.70
CA ASP A 106 12.52 1.96 18.37
C ASP A 106 11.02 1.59 18.48
N PRO A 107 10.08 2.41 17.95
CA PRO A 107 8.66 2.11 17.98
C PRO A 107 8.26 0.77 17.36
N ALA A 108 9.04 0.25 16.39
CA ALA A 108 8.78 -1.03 15.75
C ALA A 108 8.78 -2.21 16.74
N VAL A 109 9.52 -2.08 17.85
CA VAL A 109 9.53 -3.06 18.94
C VAL A 109 8.14 -3.29 19.53
N PHE A 110 7.26 -2.28 19.52
CA PHE A 110 5.92 -2.34 20.11
C PHE A 110 4.85 -2.92 19.16
N ALA A 111 5.19 -3.22 17.91
CA ALA A 111 4.28 -3.82 16.93
C ALA A 111 3.95 -5.31 17.19
N GLN A 112 4.25 -5.80 18.39
CA GLN A 112 4.10 -7.20 18.78
C GLN A 112 3.83 -7.33 20.30
N PRO A 113 3.32 -8.48 20.78
CA PRO A 113 3.19 -8.72 22.21
C PRO A 113 4.55 -8.72 22.90
N LEU A 114 4.66 -7.94 23.98
CA LEU A 114 5.88 -7.84 24.78
C LEU A 114 5.62 -8.20 26.24
N TRP A 115 6.66 -8.74 26.87
CA TRP A 115 6.71 -9.04 28.29
C TRP A 115 7.92 -8.39 28.92
N LEU A 116 7.68 -7.66 30.01
CA LEU A 116 8.71 -7.07 30.84
C LEU A 116 9.21 -8.11 31.85
N GLU A 117 10.52 -8.34 31.84
CA GLU A 117 11.24 -9.07 32.88
C GLU A 117 12.12 -8.08 33.65
N LEU A 118 12.11 -8.18 34.98
CA LEU A 118 12.96 -7.39 35.85
C LEU A 118 14.01 -8.30 36.48
N VAL A 119 15.26 -7.83 36.52
CA VAL A 119 16.30 -8.41 37.37
C VAL A 119 16.67 -7.39 38.43
N VAL A 120 16.34 -7.66 39.67
CA VAL A 120 16.55 -6.73 40.79
C VAL A 120 17.68 -7.28 41.64
N ALA A 121 18.77 -6.53 41.79
CA ALA A 121 19.95 -6.95 42.55
C ALA A 121 20.47 -8.37 42.17
N GLY A 122 20.37 -8.72 40.88
CA GLY A 122 20.79 -10.03 40.35
C GLY A 122 19.70 -11.13 40.41
N GLN A 123 18.55 -10.88 41.04
CA GLN A 123 17.43 -11.81 41.06
C GLN A 123 16.44 -11.52 39.93
N THR A 124 16.22 -12.50 39.05
CA THR A 124 15.17 -12.43 38.02
C THR A 124 13.80 -12.61 38.64
N LEU A 125 12.90 -11.66 38.41
CA LEU A 125 11.50 -11.73 38.82
C LEU A 125 10.67 -12.48 37.76
N SER A 126 9.81 -13.38 38.25
CA SER A 126 8.93 -14.22 37.45
C SER A 126 7.53 -14.24 38.07
N PRO A 127 6.44 -14.30 37.28
CA PRO A 127 6.41 -14.36 35.82
C PRO A 127 6.69 -13.00 35.16
N ARG A 128 7.09 -13.00 33.89
CA ARG A 128 7.22 -11.76 33.11
C ARG A 128 5.85 -11.07 32.99
N GLN A 129 5.83 -9.75 33.09
CA GLN A 129 4.59 -8.97 33.00
C GLN A 129 4.28 -8.62 31.55
N LYS A 130 3.11 -9.02 31.04
CA LYS A 130 2.66 -8.62 29.70
C LYS A 130 2.42 -7.10 29.66
N LEU A 131 2.99 -6.42 28.66
CA LEU A 131 2.68 -5.02 28.38
C LEU A 131 1.31 -4.92 27.70
N LEU A 132 0.47 -4.02 28.19
CA LEU A 132 -0.88 -3.76 27.67
C LEU A 132 -0.92 -2.40 26.97
N GLY A 133 -1.68 -2.31 25.88
CA GLY A 133 -1.86 -1.05 25.14
C GLY A 133 -2.68 -0.01 25.91
N ALA A 134 -2.38 1.26 25.70
CA ALA A 134 -3.23 2.36 26.18
C ALA A 134 -4.52 2.44 25.34
N PRO A 135 -5.70 2.78 25.91
CA PRO A 135 -6.96 2.79 25.16
C PRO A 135 -6.98 3.61 23.87
N TYR A 136 -6.31 4.76 23.85
CA TYR A 136 -6.15 5.58 22.65
C TYR A 136 -5.18 4.98 21.62
N ALA A 137 -4.22 4.17 22.05
CA ALA A 137 -3.32 3.44 21.15
C ALA A 137 -3.99 2.18 20.56
N MET A 138 -5.07 1.68 21.17
CA MET A 138 -5.84 0.53 20.66
C MET A 138 -6.70 0.86 19.43
N THR A 139 -6.87 2.13 19.06
CA THR A 139 -7.54 2.52 17.80
C THR A 139 -6.63 2.37 16.58
N LEU A 140 -5.35 2.06 16.79
CA LEU A 140 -4.44 1.65 15.72
C LEU A 140 -4.65 0.15 15.44
N PRO A 141 -4.62 -0.30 14.18
CA PRO A 141 -4.57 -1.71 13.85
C PRO A 141 -3.39 -2.38 14.58
N GLY A 142 -3.56 -3.62 15.06
CA GLY A 142 -2.44 -4.39 15.62
C GLY A 142 -1.31 -4.51 14.58
N GLY A 143 -0.11 -4.05 14.93
CA GLY A 143 1.04 -4.02 14.04
C GLY A 143 1.22 -2.72 13.23
N ALA A 144 0.27 -1.78 13.30
CA ALA A 144 0.45 -0.46 12.68
C ALA A 144 1.51 0.35 13.44
N VAL A 145 2.58 0.73 12.75
CA VAL A 145 3.60 1.64 13.26
C VAL A 145 3.36 3.00 12.63
N ILE A 146 2.97 3.99 13.44
CA ILE A 146 3.03 5.40 13.02
C ILE A 146 4.35 5.95 13.55
N GLY A 147 5.38 5.87 12.72
CA GLY A 147 6.70 6.41 13.00
C GLY A 147 7.16 7.28 11.84
N SER A 148 7.80 8.41 12.15
CA SER A 148 8.72 9.07 11.22
C SER A 148 10.07 8.39 11.39
N GLY A 149 10.40 7.41 10.56
CA GLY A 149 11.61 6.61 10.76
C GLY A 149 11.80 5.47 9.76
N HIS A 150 11.69 5.75 8.46
CA HIS A 150 12.41 4.94 7.47
C HIS A 150 13.39 5.86 6.75
N GLU A 151 14.67 5.54 6.93
CA GLU A 151 15.77 6.10 6.16
C GLU A 151 16.02 5.12 5.01
N GLY A 152 15.68 5.51 3.78
CA GLY A 152 16.21 4.82 2.59
C GLY A 152 17.73 4.94 2.61
N ASP A 153 18.44 3.93 2.11
CA ASP A 153 19.91 3.93 2.00
C ASP A 153 20.45 4.98 1.01
N GLY A 154 19.54 5.67 0.30
CA GLY A 154 19.84 6.63 -0.76
C GLY A 154 20.43 5.93 -1.98
N TYR A 155 20.35 6.57 -3.14
CA TYR A 155 20.90 6.01 -4.37
C TYR A 155 22.40 5.66 -4.22
N THR A 156 22.73 4.36 -4.17
CA THR A 156 24.11 3.88 -3.92
C THR A 156 24.91 3.62 -5.20
N GLY A 157 24.28 3.71 -6.39
CA GLY A 157 24.95 3.61 -7.68
C GLY A 157 24.22 2.76 -8.73
N SER A 158 24.91 2.44 -9.84
CA SER A 158 24.32 1.80 -11.01
C SER A 158 23.87 0.36 -10.74
N GLY A 159 22.56 0.16 -10.64
CA GLY A 159 21.91 -1.11 -10.33
C GLY A 159 20.85 -0.98 -9.23
N ASP A 160 20.90 0.13 -8.48
CA ASP A 160 19.93 0.47 -7.45
C ASP A 160 18.69 1.11 -8.08
N THR A 161 17.52 0.49 -7.86
CA THR A 161 16.23 1.03 -8.32
C THR A 161 15.56 1.91 -7.27
N ASP A 162 16.11 1.98 -6.06
CA ASP A 162 15.58 2.84 -5.01
C ASP A 162 16.22 4.23 -5.13
N THR A 163 15.38 5.23 -5.39
CA THR A 163 15.76 6.65 -5.52
C THR A 163 15.11 7.49 -4.43
N THR A 164 14.49 6.87 -3.44
CA THR A 164 13.74 7.58 -2.41
C THR A 164 14.70 8.31 -1.47
N ASP A 165 14.57 9.64 -1.44
CA ASP A 165 15.36 10.55 -0.61
C ASP A 165 15.08 10.29 0.89
N ILE A 166 16.08 10.55 1.73
CA ILE A 166 16.34 10.08 3.11
C ILE A 166 15.27 10.35 4.20
N ASN A 167 14.06 10.79 3.86
CA ASN A 167 12.97 10.95 4.84
C ASN A 167 11.60 10.65 4.21
N TYR A 168 11.11 9.42 4.35
CA TYR A 168 9.69 9.13 4.06
C TYR A 168 8.95 8.65 5.30
N GLY A 169 7.76 9.22 5.51
CA GLY A 169 6.80 8.70 6.48
C GLY A 169 6.06 7.53 5.84
N ALA A 170 6.16 6.34 6.42
CA ALA A 170 5.47 5.16 5.94
C ALA A 170 4.20 4.89 6.76
N LEU A 171 3.10 4.61 6.07
CA LEU A 171 1.92 3.95 6.63
C LEU A 171 1.87 2.53 6.05
N THR A 172 2.35 1.55 6.80
CA THR A 172 2.32 0.14 6.38
C THR A 172 1.06 -0.53 6.91
N VAL A 173 0.22 -1.05 6.00
CA VAL A 173 -1.00 -1.79 6.33
C VAL A 173 -0.97 -3.14 5.62
N VAL A 174 -1.02 -4.23 6.37
CA VAL A 174 -0.93 -5.59 5.84
C VAL A 174 -2.25 -6.33 6.05
N GLY A 175 -2.87 -6.76 4.95
CA GLY A 175 -4.03 -7.67 4.95
C GLY A 175 -3.58 -9.13 4.79
N GLY A 176 -4.36 -10.08 5.32
CA GLY A 176 -4.14 -11.51 5.08
C GLY A 176 -4.54 -11.95 3.66
N ASN A 177 -4.37 -13.24 3.34
CA ASN A 177 -4.63 -13.86 2.03
C ASN A 177 -6.00 -13.48 1.43
N GLY A 178 -6.03 -12.43 0.59
CA GLY A 178 -7.20 -12.01 -0.20
C GLY A 178 -8.16 -11.00 0.46
N GLY A 179 -7.75 -10.31 1.52
CA GLY A 179 -8.60 -9.31 2.20
C GLY A 179 -8.29 -7.85 1.85
N THR A 180 -9.21 -6.94 2.19
CA THR A 180 -8.98 -5.49 2.13
C THR A 180 -8.03 -5.06 3.26
N ALA A 181 -6.84 -4.56 2.92
CA ALA A 181 -5.89 -4.05 3.90
C ALA A 181 -6.27 -2.65 4.41
N LEU A 182 -6.72 -1.77 3.52
CA LEU A 182 -7.01 -0.37 3.83
C LEU A 182 -8.37 0.05 3.24
N VAL A 183 -9.21 0.68 4.07
CA VAL A 183 -10.44 1.34 3.64
C VAL A 183 -10.29 2.84 3.87
N LEU A 184 -10.38 3.62 2.79
CA LEU A 184 -10.39 5.08 2.83
C LEU A 184 -11.77 5.57 2.41
N GLY A 185 -12.33 6.52 3.15
CA GLY A 185 -13.65 7.06 2.86
C GLY A 185 -13.85 8.45 3.44
N VAL A 186 -14.69 9.23 2.78
CA VAL A 186 -15.12 10.56 3.23
C VAL A 186 -16.59 10.48 3.68
N VAL A 187 -16.90 11.10 4.83
CA VAL A 187 -18.28 11.09 5.37
C VAL A 187 -19.18 11.90 4.44
N GLY A 188 -20.36 11.37 4.14
CA GLY A 188 -21.29 11.93 3.15
C GLY A 188 -21.62 13.42 3.36
N GLY A 189 -21.66 14.15 2.25
CA GLY A 189 -22.01 15.57 2.13
C GLY A 189 -22.02 16.01 0.66
N THR A 190 -22.61 17.16 0.35
CA THR A 190 -22.68 17.69 -1.04
C THR A 190 -21.40 18.40 -1.48
N THR A 191 -20.48 18.65 -0.56
CA THR A 191 -19.20 19.32 -0.85
C THR A 191 -18.25 18.42 -1.62
N PRO A 192 -17.52 18.96 -2.61
CA PRO A 192 -16.40 18.27 -3.24
C PRO A 192 -15.34 17.87 -2.20
N GLY A 193 -14.66 16.76 -2.47
CA GLY A 193 -13.61 16.24 -1.58
C GLY A 193 -12.82 15.12 -2.25
N ASP A 194 -11.68 14.80 -1.65
CA ASP A 194 -10.78 13.77 -2.16
C ASP A 194 -10.66 12.63 -1.16
N ILE A 195 -10.53 11.41 -1.67
CA ILE A 195 -10.19 10.20 -0.91
C ILE A 195 -8.67 10.15 -0.68
N ILE A 196 -7.88 10.48 -1.70
CA ILE A 196 -6.41 10.56 -1.65
C ILE A 196 -5.96 11.85 -2.32
N ARG A 197 -5.00 12.54 -1.70
CA ARG A 197 -4.33 13.73 -2.26
C ARG A 197 -2.84 13.66 -2.00
N GLY A 198 -2.04 13.53 -3.06
CA GLY A 198 -0.60 13.66 -3.08
C GLY A 198 -0.19 15.06 -3.55
N CYS A 199 0.85 15.62 -2.93
CA CYS A 199 1.28 16.99 -3.18
C CYS A 199 2.80 17.08 -3.19
N SER A 200 3.36 18.00 -3.97
CA SER A 200 4.74 18.44 -3.86
C SER A 200 4.82 19.85 -3.24
N GLY A 201 6.02 20.25 -2.83
CA GLY A 201 6.28 21.57 -2.25
C GLY A 201 6.10 21.69 -0.73
N SER A 202 6.40 22.89 -0.20
CA SER A 202 6.34 23.16 1.24
C SER A 202 4.90 23.30 1.70
N PHE A 203 4.45 22.43 2.61
CA PHE A 203 3.19 22.61 3.31
C PHE A 203 3.31 23.83 4.22
N SER A 204 2.62 24.92 3.89
CA SER A 204 2.49 26.07 4.79
C SER A 204 1.80 25.65 6.10
N ASN A 205 1.85 26.52 7.10
CA ASN A 205 1.11 26.40 8.36
C ASN A 205 -0.41 26.20 8.21
N SER A 206 -0.99 26.44 7.02
CA SER A 206 -2.37 26.10 6.67
C SER A 206 -2.57 24.65 6.25
N ARG A 207 -1.52 23.82 6.17
CA ARG A 207 -1.55 22.42 5.67
C ARG A 207 -2.24 22.28 4.32
N THR A 208 -2.11 23.30 3.48
CA THR A 208 -2.73 23.35 2.17
C THR A 208 -1.81 22.71 1.14
N CYS A 209 -2.35 21.76 0.37
CA CYS A 209 -1.73 21.19 -0.82
C CYS A 209 -1.74 22.24 -1.92
N GLN A 210 -0.64 22.99 -2.09
CA GLN A 210 -0.55 24.05 -3.10
C GLN A 210 -0.26 23.49 -4.51
N ASP A 211 0.42 22.34 -4.58
CA ASP A 211 0.80 21.69 -5.83
C ASP A 211 0.36 20.21 -5.80
N PRO A 212 -0.89 19.89 -6.21
CA PRO A 212 -1.40 18.52 -6.22
C PRO A 212 -0.82 17.72 -7.38
N GLU A 213 -0.05 16.67 -7.07
CA GLU A 213 0.61 15.81 -8.07
C GLU A 213 -0.24 14.58 -8.43
N PHE A 214 -1.06 14.13 -7.48
CA PHE A 214 -1.91 12.95 -7.60
C PHE A 214 -3.18 13.14 -6.76
N ARG A 215 -4.34 12.76 -7.30
CA ARG A 215 -5.61 12.87 -6.59
C ARG A 215 -6.56 11.74 -6.97
N VAL A 216 -7.24 11.22 -5.95
CA VAL A 216 -8.44 10.39 -6.10
C VAL A 216 -9.60 11.17 -5.49
N GLU A 217 -10.53 11.60 -6.33
CA GLU A 217 -11.72 12.35 -5.91
C GLU A 217 -12.77 11.41 -5.27
N LYS A 218 -13.72 11.97 -4.52
CA LYS A 218 -14.75 11.21 -3.81
C LYS A 218 -15.68 10.38 -4.71
N ASP A 219 -15.75 10.71 -5.99
CA ASP A 219 -16.52 10.01 -7.02
C ASP A 219 -15.67 9.00 -7.82
N GLY A 220 -14.37 8.86 -7.48
CA GLY A 220 -13.47 7.88 -8.09
C GLY A 220 -12.62 8.44 -9.24
N ASP A 221 -12.77 9.71 -9.61
CA ASP A 221 -11.91 10.33 -10.61
C ASP A 221 -10.45 10.35 -10.13
N VAL A 222 -9.54 9.86 -10.98
CA VAL A 222 -8.10 9.84 -10.69
C VAL A 222 -7.40 10.83 -11.61
N ARG A 223 -6.59 11.71 -11.02
CA ARG A 223 -5.77 12.70 -11.73
C ARG A 223 -4.32 12.58 -11.28
N ALA A 224 -3.41 12.76 -12.23
CA ALA A 224 -1.98 12.87 -11.97
C ALA A 224 -1.35 13.85 -12.97
N ASP A 225 -0.33 14.57 -12.54
CA ASP A 225 0.47 15.42 -13.43
C ASP A 225 1.46 14.57 -14.26
N GLY A 226 1.87 13.42 -13.72
CA GLY A 226 2.65 12.40 -14.40
C GLY A 226 1.82 11.42 -15.25
N GLY A 227 2.52 10.50 -15.92
CA GLY A 227 1.90 9.44 -16.71
C GLY A 227 1.52 8.20 -15.89
N TYR A 228 0.58 7.40 -16.42
CA TYR A 228 0.30 6.04 -15.95
C TYR A 228 1.10 5.06 -16.80
N PHE A 229 1.97 4.28 -16.16
CA PHE A 229 2.82 3.31 -16.84
C PHE A 229 2.34 1.90 -16.52
N THR A 230 2.23 1.10 -17.57
CA THR A 230 1.81 -0.31 -17.52
C THR A 230 2.83 -1.14 -18.29
N PRO A 231 3.16 -2.37 -17.86
CA PRO A 231 4.14 -3.22 -18.56
C PRO A 231 3.65 -3.72 -19.92
N ALA A 232 2.34 -3.67 -20.19
CA ALA A 232 1.74 -4.04 -21.47
C ALA A 232 1.54 -2.83 -22.38
N ALA A 233 1.51 -3.07 -23.70
CA ALA A 233 1.62 -2.02 -24.71
C ALA A 233 0.32 -1.74 -25.48
N ASP A 234 -0.77 -2.43 -25.14
CA ASP A 234 -2.06 -2.37 -25.84
C ASP A 234 -3.17 -1.72 -25.00
N PHE A 235 -4.14 -1.18 -25.73
CA PHE A 235 -5.42 -0.75 -25.20
C PHE A 235 -6.50 -1.72 -25.68
N ALA A 236 -7.26 -2.26 -24.73
CA ALA A 236 -8.35 -3.18 -24.99
C ALA A 236 -9.68 -2.67 -24.43
N GLU A 237 -10.79 -3.13 -25.00
CA GLU A 237 -12.13 -2.97 -24.43
C GLU A 237 -12.71 -4.34 -24.09
N MET A 238 -13.43 -4.43 -22.97
CA MET A 238 -14.23 -5.62 -22.64
C MET A 238 -15.47 -5.68 -23.53
N ILE A 239 -15.47 -6.61 -24.48
CA ILE A 239 -16.55 -6.79 -25.46
C ILE A 239 -17.15 -8.20 -25.33
N ALA A 240 -18.47 -8.31 -25.50
CA ALA A 240 -19.18 -9.59 -25.47
C ALA A 240 -18.78 -10.48 -26.65
N VAL A 241 -18.85 -11.80 -26.47
CA VAL A 241 -18.48 -12.77 -27.52
C VAL A 241 -19.71 -13.51 -28.05
N ASP A 242 -19.86 -13.55 -29.36
CA ASP A 242 -20.79 -14.42 -30.08
C ASP A 242 -20.20 -15.83 -30.22
N LEU A 243 -20.43 -16.65 -29.19
CA LEU A 243 -19.95 -18.04 -29.15
C LEU A 243 -20.66 -18.97 -30.15
N SER A 244 -21.71 -18.50 -30.84
CA SER A 244 -22.34 -19.29 -31.91
C SER A 244 -21.42 -19.45 -33.14
N LYS A 245 -20.42 -18.57 -33.27
CA LYS A 245 -19.40 -18.61 -34.32
C LYS A 245 -18.15 -19.43 -33.97
N GLY A 246 -18.08 -19.93 -32.74
CA GLY A 246 -16.97 -20.75 -32.25
C GLY A 246 -16.39 -20.23 -30.93
N PRO A 247 -15.62 -21.07 -30.23
CA PRO A 247 -14.87 -20.63 -29.05
C PRO A 247 -13.78 -19.64 -29.46
N VAL A 248 -13.45 -18.72 -28.55
CA VAL A 248 -12.34 -17.77 -28.72
C VAL A 248 -11.30 -17.98 -27.64
N GLU A 249 -10.05 -17.75 -27.98
CA GLU A 249 -8.92 -17.77 -27.07
C GLU A 249 -7.92 -16.63 -27.40
N ALA A 250 -6.98 -16.41 -26.50
CA ALA A 250 -6.07 -15.27 -26.62
C ALA A 250 -5.23 -15.36 -27.91
N GLY A 251 -5.04 -14.21 -28.56
CA GLY A 251 -4.37 -14.08 -29.85
C GLY A 251 -5.27 -14.33 -31.07
N ASP A 252 -6.55 -14.70 -30.88
CA ASP A 252 -7.51 -14.79 -31.98
C ASP A 252 -7.81 -13.42 -32.58
N VAL A 253 -7.82 -13.35 -33.91
CA VAL A 253 -8.41 -12.25 -34.67
C VAL A 253 -9.93 -12.33 -34.56
N LEU A 254 -10.53 -11.22 -34.16
CA LEU A 254 -11.96 -11.11 -33.95
C LEU A 254 -12.57 -10.09 -34.91
N ILE A 255 -13.79 -10.38 -35.34
CA ILE A 255 -14.62 -9.49 -36.17
C ILE A 255 -15.79 -8.97 -35.35
N ILE A 256 -16.41 -7.88 -35.80
CA ILE A 256 -17.72 -7.45 -35.30
C ILE A 256 -18.72 -8.58 -35.59
N SER A 257 -19.46 -9.02 -34.56
CA SER A 257 -20.47 -10.08 -34.75
C SER A 257 -21.54 -9.60 -35.75
N PRO A 258 -21.90 -10.44 -36.74
CA PRO A 258 -22.98 -10.12 -37.65
C PRO A 258 -24.37 -10.31 -37.02
N ASP A 259 -24.47 -11.03 -35.91
CA ASP A 259 -25.74 -11.53 -35.34
C ASP A 259 -26.09 -10.92 -33.98
N ILE A 260 -25.10 -10.39 -33.24
CA ILE A 260 -25.27 -9.90 -31.87
C ILE A 260 -24.72 -8.47 -31.74
N ASP A 261 -25.59 -7.55 -31.30
CA ASP A 261 -25.23 -6.16 -31.03
C ASP A 261 -24.15 -6.05 -29.95
N ARG A 262 -23.16 -5.17 -30.20
CA ARG A 262 -22.03 -4.90 -29.29
C ARG A 262 -21.23 -6.15 -28.90
N ALA A 263 -21.15 -7.12 -29.81
CA ALA A 263 -20.35 -8.32 -29.64
C ALA A 263 -19.32 -8.49 -30.76
N VAL A 264 -18.31 -9.31 -30.47
CA VAL A 264 -17.33 -9.80 -31.42
C VAL A 264 -17.49 -11.30 -31.67
N ALA A 265 -17.04 -11.77 -32.82
CA ALA A 265 -17.03 -13.17 -33.21
C ALA A 265 -15.64 -13.57 -33.70
N LEU A 266 -15.36 -14.88 -33.66
CA LEU A 266 -14.15 -15.46 -34.25
C LEU A 266 -14.10 -15.14 -35.76
N SER A 267 -13.00 -14.60 -36.26
CA SER A 267 -12.84 -14.42 -37.71
C SER A 267 -12.73 -15.77 -38.40
N SER A 268 -13.36 -15.98 -39.55
CA SER A 268 -13.27 -17.25 -40.30
C SER A 268 -13.07 -17.08 -41.81
N GLU A 269 -12.98 -15.84 -42.29
CA GLU A 269 -12.88 -15.54 -43.72
C GLU A 269 -11.64 -14.69 -44.00
N PRO A 270 -10.94 -14.94 -45.13
CA PRO A 270 -9.90 -14.05 -45.62
C PRO A 270 -10.40 -12.63 -45.83
N TYR A 271 -9.57 -11.63 -45.52
CA TYR A 271 -9.86 -10.23 -45.85
C TYR A 271 -11.22 -9.70 -45.34
N SER A 272 -11.62 -10.11 -44.13
CA SER A 272 -12.82 -9.57 -43.50
C SER A 272 -12.65 -8.08 -43.27
N THR A 273 -13.58 -7.27 -43.81
CA THR A 273 -13.63 -5.82 -43.56
C THR A 273 -14.27 -5.47 -42.21
N ALA A 274 -14.62 -6.48 -41.41
CA ALA A 274 -15.28 -6.33 -40.12
C ALA A 274 -14.34 -6.60 -38.94
N ILE A 275 -13.01 -6.63 -39.16
CA ILE A 275 -12.04 -6.86 -38.08
C ILE A 275 -12.24 -5.82 -36.97
N ALA A 276 -12.46 -6.31 -35.76
CA ALA A 276 -12.62 -5.50 -34.56
C ALA A 276 -11.32 -5.37 -33.77
N GLY A 277 -10.45 -6.38 -33.82
CA GLY A 277 -9.22 -6.42 -33.06
C GLY A 277 -8.76 -7.84 -32.77
N VAL A 278 -7.99 -8.01 -31.71
CA VAL A 278 -7.45 -9.31 -31.26
C VAL A 278 -7.81 -9.54 -29.80
N TYR A 279 -8.11 -10.78 -29.42
CA TYR A 279 -8.26 -11.14 -28.01
C TYR A 279 -6.90 -10.98 -27.28
N SER A 280 -6.77 -9.96 -26.44
CA SER A 280 -5.55 -9.67 -25.68
C SER A 280 -5.32 -10.64 -24.52
N THR A 281 -4.06 -11.02 -24.29
CA THR A 281 -3.65 -11.85 -23.13
C THR A 281 -3.46 -11.04 -21.86
N ASN A 282 -2.97 -9.80 -21.97
CA ASN A 282 -2.59 -8.97 -20.82
C ASN A 282 -2.59 -7.49 -21.24
N PRO A 283 -3.77 -6.86 -21.33
CA PRO A 283 -3.89 -5.48 -21.81
C PRO A 283 -3.26 -4.47 -20.85
N GLY A 284 -2.64 -3.42 -21.42
CA GLY A 284 -2.07 -2.33 -20.64
C GLY A 284 -3.13 -1.44 -20.00
N PHE A 285 -4.18 -1.14 -20.76
CA PHE A 285 -5.36 -0.42 -20.31
C PHE A 285 -6.62 -1.13 -20.80
N VAL A 286 -7.65 -1.17 -19.96
CA VAL A 286 -8.92 -1.84 -20.27
C VAL A 286 -10.10 -0.90 -20.07
N GLY A 287 -10.84 -0.65 -21.15
CA GLY A 287 -12.15 0.00 -21.11
C GLY A 287 -13.29 -1.01 -20.92
N GLY A 288 -14.45 -0.53 -20.43
CA GLY A 288 -15.69 -1.32 -20.43
C GLY A 288 -15.78 -2.45 -19.39
N GLY A 289 -14.83 -2.51 -18.44
CA GLY A 289 -14.76 -3.52 -17.38
C GLY A 289 -15.77 -3.37 -16.23
N GLY A 290 -16.64 -2.35 -16.26
CA GLY A 290 -17.55 -2.01 -15.17
C GLY A 290 -16.97 -0.95 -14.23
N GLY A 291 -17.82 -0.40 -13.35
CA GLY A 291 -17.39 0.43 -12.23
C GLY A 291 -17.16 -0.42 -10.97
N ALA A 292 -16.69 0.20 -9.89
CA ALA A 292 -16.39 -0.51 -8.63
C ALA A 292 -17.59 -1.26 -8.02
N GLU A 293 -18.81 -0.86 -8.38
CA GLU A 293 -20.07 -1.44 -7.89
C GLU A 293 -20.61 -2.58 -8.78
N THR A 294 -19.91 -2.88 -9.88
CA THR A 294 -20.35 -3.89 -10.85
C THR A 294 -19.20 -4.84 -11.13
N GLU A 295 -19.46 -6.14 -10.98
CA GLU A 295 -18.52 -7.16 -11.40
C GLU A 295 -18.15 -7.02 -12.87
N ALA A 296 -16.96 -7.51 -13.23
CA ALA A 296 -16.54 -7.59 -14.62
C ALA A 296 -17.65 -8.30 -15.43
N PRO A 297 -18.14 -7.70 -16.53
CA PRO A 297 -19.30 -8.25 -17.22
C PRO A 297 -19.04 -9.70 -17.68
N GLU A 298 -19.90 -10.64 -17.27
CA GLU A 298 -19.79 -12.04 -17.68
C GLU A 298 -19.83 -12.18 -19.21
N GLY A 299 -19.05 -13.14 -19.73
CA GLY A 299 -19.04 -13.45 -21.17
C GLY A 299 -18.36 -12.40 -22.05
N LYS A 300 -17.60 -11.46 -21.47
CA LYS A 300 -16.77 -10.51 -22.22
C LYS A 300 -15.31 -10.87 -22.19
N VAL A 301 -14.60 -10.46 -23.24
CA VAL A 301 -13.15 -10.63 -23.38
C VAL A 301 -12.49 -9.27 -23.67
N PRO A 302 -11.24 -9.05 -23.24
CA PRO A 302 -10.47 -7.87 -23.63
C PRO A 302 -10.08 -7.97 -25.11
N VAL A 303 -10.67 -7.13 -25.94
CA VAL A 303 -10.33 -7.00 -27.37
C VAL A 303 -9.38 -5.83 -27.54
N ALA A 304 -8.13 -6.11 -27.87
CA ALA A 304 -7.15 -5.08 -28.20
C ALA A 304 -7.48 -4.44 -29.54
N ILE A 305 -7.58 -3.11 -29.52
CA ILE A 305 -7.93 -2.27 -30.67
C ILE A 305 -6.67 -1.60 -31.23
N VAL A 306 -5.71 -1.29 -30.37
CA VAL A 306 -4.44 -0.65 -30.72
C VAL A 306 -3.32 -1.12 -29.78
N GLY A 307 -2.09 -1.14 -30.30
CA GLY A 307 -0.88 -1.49 -29.55
C GLY A 307 -0.19 -2.75 -30.08
N ILE A 308 0.67 -3.33 -29.26
CA ILE A 308 1.46 -4.52 -29.64
C ILE A 308 0.90 -5.74 -28.93
N VAL A 309 0.40 -6.70 -29.71
CA VAL A 309 -0.32 -7.87 -29.18
C VAL A 309 0.23 -9.16 -29.80
N PRO A 310 0.33 -10.27 -29.05
CA PRO A 310 0.55 -11.59 -29.63
C PRO A 310 -0.67 -12.01 -30.46
N VAL A 311 -0.46 -12.34 -31.74
CA VAL A 311 -1.53 -12.72 -32.68
C VAL A 311 -1.20 -14.06 -33.29
N LYS A 312 -2.22 -14.93 -33.38
CA LYS A 312 -2.13 -16.17 -34.13
C LYS A 312 -2.07 -15.89 -35.62
N VAL A 313 -1.15 -16.55 -36.31
CA VAL A 313 -0.90 -16.32 -37.73
C VAL A 313 -0.76 -17.62 -38.50
N SER A 314 -1.17 -17.61 -39.78
CA SER A 314 -0.93 -18.67 -40.75
C SER A 314 -0.07 -18.15 -41.92
N ALA A 315 0.77 -19.02 -42.46
CA ALA A 315 1.58 -18.75 -43.66
C ALA A 315 0.84 -19.11 -44.97
N GLU A 316 -0.50 -19.10 -44.98
CA GLU A 316 -1.29 -19.54 -46.15
C GLU A 316 -1.11 -18.64 -47.39
N ASN A 317 -0.78 -17.36 -47.16
CA ASN A 317 -0.38 -16.40 -48.19
C ASN A 317 1.15 -16.25 -48.32
N GLY A 318 1.90 -17.27 -47.88
CA GLY A 318 3.36 -17.30 -47.88
C GLY A 318 3.99 -16.83 -46.56
N PRO A 319 5.34 -16.82 -46.49
CA PRO A 319 6.07 -16.42 -45.30
C PRO A 319 5.74 -14.99 -44.85
N ILE A 320 5.61 -14.81 -43.53
CA ILE A 320 5.41 -13.51 -42.88
C ILE A 320 6.77 -12.98 -42.45
N GLN A 321 7.09 -11.77 -42.89
CA GLN A 321 8.29 -11.02 -42.54
C GLN A 321 7.94 -9.76 -41.75
N ARG A 322 8.88 -9.26 -40.94
CA ARG A 322 8.65 -8.01 -40.17
C ARG A 322 8.27 -6.86 -41.09
N GLY A 323 7.23 -6.14 -40.70
CA GLY A 323 6.68 -5.01 -41.46
C GLY A 323 5.62 -5.38 -42.50
N ASP A 324 5.42 -6.68 -42.78
CA ASP A 324 4.33 -7.14 -43.64
C ASP A 324 2.97 -6.70 -43.07
N LEU A 325 2.07 -6.26 -43.97
CA LEU A 325 0.67 -6.05 -43.61
C LEU A 325 0.00 -7.40 -43.37
N LEU A 326 -0.81 -7.47 -42.32
CA LEU A 326 -1.60 -8.66 -41.98
C LEU A 326 -3.09 -8.38 -42.09
N THR A 327 -3.85 -9.41 -42.47
CA THR A 327 -5.32 -9.45 -42.60
C THR A 327 -5.85 -10.72 -41.95
N SER A 328 -7.18 -10.87 -41.75
CA SER A 328 -7.76 -12.16 -41.34
C SER A 328 -7.49 -13.25 -42.38
N ALA A 329 -7.28 -14.48 -41.90
CA ALA A 329 -7.03 -15.68 -42.69
C ALA A 329 -8.29 -16.52 -42.92
N SER A 330 -8.19 -17.54 -43.77
CA SER A 330 -9.21 -18.59 -43.89
C SER A 330 -9.22 -19.54 -42.70
N LEU A 331 -8.08 -19.71 -42.02
CA LEU A 331 -8.02 -20.44 -40.76
C LEU A 331 -8.66 -19.60 -39.63
N PRO A 332 -9.68 -20.12 -38.91
CA PRO A 332 -10.39 -19.33 -37.92
C PRO A 332 -9.48 -18.74 -36.84
N GLY A 333 -9.71 -17.49 -36.47
CA GLY A 333 -8.94 -16.72 -35.49
C GLY A 333 -7.51 -16.35 -35.89
N HIS A 334 -7.04 -16.74 -37.08
CA HIS A 334 -5.67 -16.43 -37.50
C HIS A 334 -5.63 -15.20 -38.41
N ALA A 335 -4.52 -14.47 -38.34
CA ALA A 335 -4.13 -13.52 -39.37
C ALA A 335 -3.20 -14.18 -40.40
N MET A 336 -3.08 -13.60 -41.58
CA MET A 336 -2.14 -14.00 -42.61
C MET A 336 -1.56 -12.76 -43.31
N LYS A 337 -0.52 -12.95 -44.10
CA LYS A 337 0.02 -11.89 -44.96
C LYS A 337 -1.05 -11.34 -45.91
N ALA A 338 -1.22 -10.02 -45.91
CA ALA A 338 -2.02 -9.33 -46.90
C ALA A 338 -1.21 -9.18 -48.20
N THR A 339 -1.68 -9.80 -49.27
CA THR A 339 -1.13 -9.75 -50.62
C THR A 339 -1.70 -8.59 -51.46
N GLU A 340 -2.80 -8.00 -50.99
CA GLU A 340 -3.39 -6.78 -51.55
C GLU A 340 -3.89 -5.87 -50.42
N TYR A 341 -4.08 -4.59 -50.74
CA TYR A 341 -4.59 -3.61 -49.79
C TYR A 341 -6.11 -3.47 -49.94
N VAL A 342 -6.85 -4.01 -48.98
CA VAL A 342 -8.31 -3.88 -48.89
C VAL A 342 -8.64 -2.97 -47.69
N PRO A 343 -9.20 -1.77 -47.91
CA PRO A 343 -9.61 -0.88 -46.82
C PRO A 343 -10.55 -1.57 -45.83
N GLY A 344 -10.29 -1.41 -44.52
CA GLY A 344 -11.06 -2.05 -43.46
C GLY A 344 -10.70 -3.51 -43.15
N ALA A 345 -9.88 -4.18 -43.98
CA ALA A 345 -9.43 -5.56 -43.73
C ALA A 345 -8.00 -5.67 -43.20
N ILE A 346 -7.27 -4.55 -43.09
CA ILE A 346 -5.91 -4.57 -42.55
C ILE A 346 -5.95 -4.57 -41.03
N LEU A 347 -5.44 -5.64 -40.42
CA LEU A 347 -5.31 -5.78 -38.98
C LEU A 347 -4.16 -4.92 -38.42
N GLY A 348 -3.02 -4.95 -39.10
CA GLY A 348 -1.80 -4.33 -38.60
C GLY A 348 -0.55 -4.76 -39.33
N LYS A 349 0.60 -4.61 -38.67
CA LYS A 349 1.93 -4.99 -39.20
C LYS A 349 2.63 -6.02 -38.34
N ALA A 350 3.22 -7.02 -38.98
CA ALA A 350 4.01 -8.03 -38.32
C ALA A 350 5.23 -7.42 -37.62
N MET A 351 5.45 -7.76 -36.36
CA MET A 351 6.69 -7.48 -35.61
C MET A 351 7.51 -8.76 -35.36
N GLY A 352 6.97 -9.93 -35.69
CA GLY A 352 7.67 -11.22 -35.76
C GLY A 352 7.61 -11.84 -37.15
N GLU A 353 8.17 -13.03 -37.28
CA GLU A 353 8.33 -13.74 -38.56
C GLU A 353 7.70 -15.14 -38.45
N LEU A 354 7.21 -15.67 -39.58
CA LEU A 354 6.73 -17.05 -39.71
C LEU A 354 7.06 -17.57 -41.11
N GLU A 355 7.90 -18.60 -41.20
CA GLU A 355 8.31 -19.17 -42.49
C GLU A 355 7.25 -20.09 -43.12
N SER A 356 6.57 -20.91 -42.31
CA SER A 356 5.54 -21.84 -42.79
C SER A 356 4.60 -22.27 -41.65
N GLY A 357 3.45 -22.85 -41.99
CA GLY A 357 2.51 -23.41 -41.01
C GLY A 357 1.73 -22.32 -40.25
N THR A 358 1.58 -22.51 -38.94
CA THR A 358 0.94 -21.56 -38.03
C THR A 358 1.84 -21.22 -36.85
N GLY A 359 1.61 -20.08 -36.21
CA GLY A 359 2.37 -19.66 -35.03
C GLY A 359 1.72 -18.46 -34.34
N VAL A 360 2.39 -17.94 -33.32
CA VAL A 360 2.00 -16.68 -32.65
C VAL A 360 3.15 -15.70 -32.78
N ILE A 361 2.87 -14.51 -33.30
CA ILE A 361 3.87 -13.43 -33.45
C ILE A 361 3.34 -12.14 -32.84
N LEU A 362 4.24 -11.24 -32.47
CA LEU A 362 3.85 -9.88 -32.10
C LEU A 362 3.40 -9.12 -33.34
N VAL A 363 2.32 -8.38 -33.22
CA VAL A 363 1.76 -7.52 -34.27
C VAL A 363 1.48 -6.15 -33.69
N LEU A 364 1.88 -5.11 -34.43
CA LEU A 364 1.45 -3.74 -34.17
C LEU A 364 0.06 -3.54 -34.80
N LEU A 365 -0.97 -3.47 -33.97
CA LEU A 365 -2.35 -3.24 -34.39
C LEU A 365 -2.52 -1.82 -34.92
N LEU A 366 -3.08 -1.71 -36.12
CA LEU A 366 -3.29 -0.46 -36.85
C LEU A 366 -4.58 -0.58 -37.67
N LEU A 367 -5.71 -0.83 -36.99
CA LEU A 367 -7.02 -0.93 -37.63
C LEU A 367 -7.29 0.33 -38.46
N LYS A 368 -7.39 0.18 -39.79
CA LYS A 368 -7.50 1.29 -40.75
C LYS A 368 -8.46 0.99 -41.89
#